data_AF-A0A074X3M5-F1
#
_entry.id   AF-A0A074X3M5-F1
#
_cell.length_a   1.000
_cell.length_b   1.000
_cell.length_c   1.000
_cell.angle_alpha   90.00
_cell.angle_beta   90.00
_cell.angle_gamma   90.00
#
_symmetry.space_group_name_H-M   'P 1'
#
loop_
_entity.id
_entity.type
_entity.pdbx_description
1 polymer ?
#
loop_
_entity_poly.entity_id
_entity_poly.type
_entity_poly.pdbx_seq_one_letter_code
_entity_poly.pdbx_strand_id
1 'polypeptide(L)'
;NSSDSQVRGVVNQKPKPQCWEHGCNGREFSTFSNLLRHQREKSGTAAKSYCPKCGAEFTRTTARNGHLAHEKCSKQRRTSEA
;
A
#
# COMPACT_ATOMS: atom_id res chain seq x y z
N ASN A 1 11.33 -40.12 2.32
CA ASN A 1 10.23 -39.14 2.20
C ASN A 1 10.34 -38.24 3.42
N SER A 2 11.15 -37.18 3.31
CA SER A 2 11.66 -36.43 4.47
C SER A 2 10.65 -35.42 4.98
N SER A 3 10.36 -35.52 6.29
CA SER A 3 10.29 -34.46 7.30
C SER A 3 9.49 -33.18 6.94
N ASP A 4 8.51 -32.75 7.73
CA ASP A 4 8.81 -32.20 9.05
C ASP A 4 7.54 -32.07 9.89
N SER A 5 7.74 -32.30 11.18
CA SER A 5 6.75 -32.42 12.23
C SER A 5 6.10 -31.08 12.53
N GLN A 6 4.77 -31.07 12.69
CA GLN A 6 4.02 -29.90 13.11
C GLN A 6 4.31 -29.56 14.59
N VAL A 7 5.38 -28.79 14.81
CA VAL A 7 5.77 -28.26 16.11
C VAL A 7 4.71 -27.25 16.57
N ARG A 8 3.96 -27.60 17.62
CA ARG A 8 3.12 -26.66 18.37
C ARG A 8 4.03 -25.72 19.17
N GLY A 9 4.65 -24.77 18.48
CA GLY A 9 5.43 -23.71 19.09
C GLY A 9 4.52 -22.72 19.80
N VAL A 10 4.83 -22.42 21.05
CA VAL A 10 4.26 -21.30 21.82
C VAL A 10 4.50 -20.04 20.97
N VAL A 11 3.47 -19.53 20.30
CA VAL A 11 3.66 -18.42 19.39
C VAL A 11 3.92 -17.18 20.22
N ASN A 12 5.18 -16.79 20.29
CA ASN A 12 5.60 -15.46 20.70
C ASN A 12 5.16 -14.48 19.60
N GLN A 13 3.83 -14.27 19.50
CA GLN A 13 3.20 -13.38 18.53
C GLN A 13 3.64 -11.97 18.90
N LYS A 14 4.74 -11.50 18.31
CA LYS A 14 5.09 -10.08 18.36
C LYS A 14 3.84 -9.31 17.92
N PRO A 15 3.36 -8.32 18.70
CA PRO A 15 2.11 -7.66 18.43
C PRO A 15 2.13 -7.13 17.00
N LYS A 16 1.05 -7.36 16.25
CA LYS A 16 0.96 -6.90 14.88
C LYS A 16 1.11 -5.37 14.86
N PRO A 17 1.87 -4.81 13.93
CA PRO A 17 1.99 -3.37 13.80
C PRO A 17 0.62 -2.76 13.47
N GLN A 18 0.24 -1.71 14.21
CA GLN A 18 -1.05 -1.04 14.10
C GLN A 18 -0.86 0.45 13.83
N CYS A 19 -1.76 1.04 13.03
CA CYS A 19 -1.81 2.48 12.80
C CYS A 19 -2.96 3.11 13.59
N TRP A 20 -2.63 4.06 14.46
CA TRP A 20 -3.61 4.87 15.22
C TRP A 20 -3.72 6.31 14.71
N GLU A 21 -2.86 6.68 13.76
CA GLU A 21 -2.80 8.03 13.20
C GLU A 21 -3.75 8.17 11.99
N HIS A 22 -3.99 9.42 11.56
CA HIS A 22 -4.78 9.74 10.36
C HIS A 22 -6.20 9.12 10.33
N GLY A 23 -6.80 8.88 11.51
CA GLY A 23 -8.12 8.26 11.65
C GLY A 23 -8.15 6.75 11.37
N CYS A 24 -7.01 6.06 11.47
CA CYS A 24 -6.92 4.62 11.14
C CYS A 24 -7.42 3.67 12.22
N ASN A 25 -7.74 4.15 13.43
CA ASN A 25 -8.42 3.41 14.51
C ASN A 25 -7.83 2.02 14.81
N GLY A 26 -6.50 1.89 14.79
CA GLY A 26 -5.83 0.63 15.14
C GLY A 26 -5.72 -0.35 13.97
N ARG A 27 -5.80 0.13 12.72
CA ARG A 27 -5.66 -0.73 11.54
C ARG A 27 -4.38 -1.57 11.61
N GLU A 28 -4.54 -2.89 11.56
CA GLU A 28 -3.43 -3.83 11.66
C GLU A 28 -2.74 -4.08 10.31
N PHE A 29 -1.43 -4.32 10.36
CA PHE A 29 -0.62 -4.68 9.21
C PHE A 29 0.10 -6.01 9.47
N SER A 30 0.31 -6.78 8.40
CA SER A 30 1.04 -8.06 8.47
C SER A 30 2.53 -7.87 8.76
N THR A 31 3.09 -6.71 8.39
CA THR A 31 4.51 -6.39 8.59
C THR A 31 4.70 -4.91 8.90
N PHE A 32 5.81 -4.59 9.59
CA PHE A 32 6.15 -3.21 9.92
C PHE A 32 6.40 -2.37 8.65
N SER A 33 7.02 -2.96 7.62
CA SER A 33 7.23 -2.29 6.33
C SER A 33 5.93 -1.87 5.65
N ASN A 34 4.86 -2.66 5.81
CA ASN A 34 3.53 -2.31 5.30
C ASN A 34 2.90 -1.14 6.09
N LEU A 35 3.07 -1.12 7.42
CA LEU A 35 2.64 0.01 8.26
C LEU A 35 3.39 1.30 7.89
N LEU A 36 4.71 1.25 7.77
CA LEU A 36 5.52 2.43 7.45
C LEU A 36 5.17 3.01 6.07
N ARG A 37 4.94 2.14 5.08
CA ARG A 37 4.43 2.57 3.76
C ARG A 37 3.08 3.27 3.92
N HIS A 38 2.16 2.68 4.68
CA HIS A 38 0.85 3.26 4.93
C HIS A 38 0.93 4.65 5.58
N GLN A 39 1.77 4.83 6.60
CA GLN A 39 1.98 6.13 7.24
C GLN A 39 2.47 7.19 6.24
N ARG A 40 3.44 6.86 5.38
CA ARG A 40 3.94 7.79 4.34
C ARG A 40 2.86 8.18 3.32
N GLU A 41 2.07 7.20 2.89
CA GLU A 41 0.96 7.41 1.96
C GLU A 41 -0.15 8.28 2.59
N LYS A 42 -0.45 8.10 3.87
CA LYS A 42 -1.48 8.86 4.59
C LYS A 42 -1.04 10.24 5.05
N SER A 43 0.24 10.42 5.40
CA SER A 43 0.78 11.74 5.78
C SER A 43 0.96 12.68 4.58
N GLY A 44 0.71 12.22 3.35
CA GLY A 44 0.90 13.02 2.13
C GLY A 44 2.37 13.27 1.77
N THR A 45 3.31 12.72 2.55
CA THR A 45 4.75 12.80 2.27
C THR A 45 5.19 11.92 1.10
N ALA A 46 4.34 10.96 0.70
CA ALA A 46 4.57 10.15 -0.48
C ALA A 46 4.57 11.02 -1.75
N ALA A 47 5.66 10.94 -2.51
CA ALA A 47 5.75 11.60 -3.80
C ALA A 47 4.63 11.10 -4.73
N LYS A 48 3.81 12.04 -5.20
CA LYS A 48 2.77 11.79 -6.21
C LYS A 48 3.44 11.64 -7.58
N SER A 49 2.94 10.69 -8.35
CA SER A 49 3.38 10.44 -9.72
C SER A 49 2.17 10.49 -10.64
N TYR A 50 2.32 11.14 -11.79
CA TYR A 50 1.21 11.34 -12.72
C TYR A 50 1.37 10.47 -13.95
N CYS A 51 0.26 9.97 -14.50
CA CYS A 51 0.26 9.33 -15.80
C CYS A 51 0.46 10.39 -16.90
N PRO A 52 1.48 10.27 -17.77
CA PRO A 52 1.69 11.23 -18.85
C PRO A 52 0.59 11.20 -19.92
N LYS A 53 -0.20 10.12 -19.99
CA LYS A 53 -1.26 9.96 -20.98
C LYS A 53 -2.60 10.56 -20.54
N CYS A 54 -3.03 10.35 -19.28
CA CYS A 54 -4.33 10.81 -18.78
C CYS A 54 -4.27 11.78 -17.59
N GLY A 55 -3.09 12.06 -17.05
CA GLY A 55 -2.93 12.93 -15.88
C GLY A 55 -3.37 12.32 -14.55
N ALA A 56 -3.80 11.05 -14.53
CA ALA A 56 -4.20 10.39 -13.29
C ALA A 56 -3.06 10.42 -12.25
N GLU A 57 -3.41 10.78 -11.02
CA GLU A 57 -2.48 10.84 -9.89
C GLU A 57 -2.35 9.47 -9.23
N PHE A 58 -1.11 9.07 -8.93
CA PHE A 58 -0.78 7.85 -8.22
C PHE A 58 0.20 8.16 -7.10
N THR A 59 -0.10 7.71 -5.89
CA THR A 59 0.81 7.75 -4.74
C THR A 59 1.96 6.73 -4.85
N ARG A 60 1.93 5.85 -5.85
CA ARG A 60 2.95 4.81 -6.08
C ARG A 60 3.29 4.68 -7.57
N THR A 61 4.58 4.75 -7.88
CA THR A 61 5.11 4.56 -9.24
C THR A 61 4.75 3.20 -9.84
N THR A 62 4.74 2.13 -9.03
CA THR A 62 4.36 0.78 -9.49
C THR A 62 2.89 0.70 -9.91
N ALA A 63 2.00 1.40 -9.20
CA ALA A 63 0.59 1.49 -9.59
C ALA A 63 0.42 2.24 -10.91
N ARG A 64 1.14 3.36 -11.10
CA ARG A 64 1.20 4.08 -12.38
C ARG A 64 1.74 3.19 -13.51
N ASN A 65 2.81 2.45 -13.26
CA ASN A 65 3.41 1.58 -14.28
C ASN A 65 2.46 0.43 -14.66
N GLY A 66 1.77 -0.19 -13.69
CA GLY A 66 0.72 -1.17 -13.99
C GLY A 66 -0.45 -0.55 -14.75
N HIS A 67 -0.85 0.68 -14.40
CA HIS A 67 -1.86 1.43 -15.14
C HIS A 67 -1.46 1.65 -16.61
N LEU A 68 -0.20 2.01 -16.87
CA LEU A 68 0.35 2.16 -18.22
C LEU A 68 0.42 0.81 -18.95
N ALA A 69 0.94 -0.22 -18.29
CA ALA A 69 1.16 -1.55 -18.89
C ALA A 69 -0.15 -2.24 -19.29
N HIS A 70 -1.22 -2.05 -18.53
CA HIS A 70 -2.53 -2.64 -18.82
C HIS A 70 -3.42 -1.74 -19.68
N GLU A 71 -2.90 -0.64 -20.24
CA GLU A 71 -3.65 0.36 -21.02
C GLU A 71 -4.97 0.78 -20.35
N LYS A 72 -5.01 0.76 -19.00
CA LYS A 72 -6.15 1.25 -18.20
C LYS A 72 -6.29 2.77 -18.24
N CYS A 73 -5.51 3.41 -19.10
CA CYS A 73 -5.51 4.81 -19.40
C CYS A 73 -6.75 5.18 -20.23
N SER A 74 -7.91 5.19 -19.58
CA SER A 74 -9.11 5.80 -20.16
C SER A 74 -8.92 7.31 -20.21
N LYS A 75 -9.04 7.93 -21.38
CA LYS A 75 -8.86 9.37 -21.63
C LYS A 75 -9.97 10.25 -21.01
N GLN A 76 -10.46 9.94 -19.82
CA GLN A 76 -11.44 10.79 -19.16
C GLN A 76 -10.75 11.80 -18.25
N ARG A 77 -10.57 13.01 -18.81
CA ARG A 77 -10.38 14.26 -18.09
C ARG A 77 -11.42 14.36 -16.98
N ARG A 78 -11.05 14.13 -15.72
CA ARG A 78 -11.62 14.87 -14.58
C ARG A 78 -10.53 15.04 -13.54
N THR A 79 -9.99 16.25 -13.52
CA THR A 79 -9.35 16.84 -12.36
C THR A 79 -10.27 16.59 -11.16
N SER A 80 -9.76 15.88 -10.15
CA SER A 80 -10.40 15.79 -8.85
C SER A 80 -9.66 16.78 -7.94
N GLU A 81 -9.99 18.05 -8.10
CA GLU A 81 -9.73 19.10 -7.11
C GLU A 81 -10.89 19.07 -6.11
N ALA A 82 -10.58 18.72 -4.85
CA ALA A 82 -11.33 19.05 -3.65
C ALA A 82 -10.37 18.99 -2.45
#